data_AF-A0A8X6XZ97-F1
#
_entry.id   AF-A0A8X6XZ97-F1
#
_cell.length_a   1.000
_cell.length_b   1.000
_cell.length_c   1.000
_cell.angle_alpha   90.00
_cell.angle_beta   90.00
_cell.angle_gamma   90.00
#
_symmetry.space_group_name_H-M   'P 1'
#
loop_
_entity.id
_entity.type
_entity.pdbx_description
1 polymer ?
#
loop_
_entity_poly.entity_id
_entity_poly.type
_entity_poly.pdbx_seq_one_letter_code
_entity_poly.pdbx_strand_id
1 'polypeptide(L)'
;MRHTLLALSTPEKTSSYFVLPPRNLNIINGTWDGVIGLVQGEEADIGLGFLALSEERFEAIDFSNSYGALEKVFAAKEPGQMPKITAFTYPFSQNVWIFYTLMILAATVLFQRIMFRNATLLGSFLSVLGSIVTKGMENVKDTPWRRVLFGLWLTIATEGVLDGRYKCLIPKESIDGDLLLGSGIDYLVKLGEIVKKGDWKYSYAESLENLLDDTTAIIIPKSGLKILLGSPPYISVKLSDDYSGIALKKKFCCRKRLNDVLNGIINGGLYKKWLDEESFAETIRKILELQHENPQLQLTLEDLKLAFSVLCFGYALAFLAFLGEVLIPKSVDIFYF
;
A
#
# COMPACT_ATOMS: atom_id res chain seq x y z
N MET A 1 -8.06 -0.17 -30.53
CA MET A 1 -9.54 -0.30 -30.51
C MET A 1 -10.33 1.03 -30.64
N ARG A 2 -9.83 2.23 -30.28
CA ARG A 2 -10.57 3.51 -30.57
C ARG A 2 -10.97 3.62 -32.05
N HIS A 3 -10.02 3.43 -32.96
CA HIS A 3 -10.29 3.40 -34.40
C HIS A 3 -11.05 2.14 -34.85
N THR A 4 -10.92 1.01 -34.13
CA THR A 4 -11.55 -0.27 -34.47
C THR A 4 -13.03 -0.32 -34.08
N LEU A 5 -13.41 0.21 -32.91
CA LEU A 5 -14.80 0.39 -32.47
C LEU A 5 -15.50 1.44 -33.34
N LEU A 6 -14.81 2.53 -33.69
CA LEU A 6 -15.32 3.52 -34.66
C LEU A 6 -15.57 2.86 -36.02
N ALA A 7 -14.59 2.12 -36.55
CA ALA A 7 -14.70 1.43 -37.84
C ALA A 7 -15.76 0.30 -37.85
N LEU A 8 -16.03 -0.36 -36.72
CA LEU A 8 -17.05 -1.41 -36.60
C LEU A 8 -18.46 -0.85 -36.33
N SER A 9 -18.57 0.36 -35.76
CA SER A 9 -19.85 1.06 -35.56
C SER A 9 -20.41 1.66 -36.86
N THR A 10 -19.54 1.87 -37.86
CA THR A 10 -19.87 2.38 -39.18
C THR A 10 -20.09 1.23 -40.16
N PRO A 11 -21.33 0.94 -40.59
CA PRO A 11 -21.63 -0.30 -41.30
C PRO A 11 -21.47 -0.22 -42.82
N GLU A 12 -21.11 0.93 -43.38
CA GLU A 12 -20.91 1.09 -44.83
C GLU A 12 -19.54 1.70 -45.13
N LYS A 13 -18.99 1.39 -46.31
CA LYS A 13 -17.86 2.09 -46.94
C LYS A 13 -18.08 3.62 -47.11
N THR A 14 -19.21 4.16 -46.67
CA THR A 14 -19.67 5.55 -46.87
C THR A 14 -19.89 6.34 -45.57
N SER A 15 -19.76 5.74 -44.38
CA SER A 15 -19.90 6.51 -43.13
C SER A 15 -18.55 7.12 -42.72
N SER A 16 -18.40 8.44 -42.92
CA SER A 16 -17.27 9.19 -42.38
C SER A 16 -17.48 9.47 -40.89
N TYR A 17 -16.50 9.16 -40.05
CA TYR A 17 -16.49 9.55 -38.64
C TYR A 17 -15.47 10.67 -38.42
N PHE A 18 -15.78 11.58 -37.50
CA PHE A 18 -14.84 12.59 -37.02
C PHE A 18 -14.58 12.37 -35.54
N VAL A 19 -13.30 12.37 -35.15
CA VAL A 19 -12.91 12.16 -33.75
C VAL A 19 -12.58 13.51 -33.14
N LEU A 20 -13.39 13.91 -32.16
CA LEU A 20 -13.11 15.08 -31.34
C LEU A 20 -12.18 14.68 -30.18
N PRO A 21 -11.09 15.43 -29.92
CA PRO A 21 -10.35 15.27 -28.68
C PRO A 21 -11.24 15.69 -27.49
N PRO A 22 -11.10 15.05 -26.32
CA PRO A 22 -11.82 15.49 -25.13
C PRO A 22 -11.39 16.91 -24.74
N ARG A 23 -12.36 17.73 -24.29
CA ARG A 23 -12.08 19.03 -23.66
C ARG A 23 -11.45 18.84 -22.26
N ASN A 24 -10.78 19.89 -21.76
CA ASN A 24 -10.28 19.93 -20.37
C ASN A 24 -11.41 19.55 -19.43
N LEU A 25 -11.13 18.71 -18.44
CA LEU A 25 -12.17 18.03 -17.68
C LEU A 25 -12.60 18.81 -16.43
N ASN A 26 -13.15 20.01 -16.59
CA ASN A 26 -13.63 20.81 -15.45
C ASN A 26 -15.16 20.87 -15.44
N ILE A 27 -15.81 20.47 -14.34
CA ILE A 27 -17.24 20.79 -14.14
C ILE A 27 -17.33 22.30 -13.88
N ILE A 28 -17.69 23.07 -14.90
CA ILE A 28 -17.94 24.51 -14.74
C ILE A 28 -19.44 24.68 -14.50
N ASN A 29 -19.84 25.19 -13.33
CA ASN A 29 -21.19 25.68 -13.03
C ASN A 29 -22.36 24.71 -13.31
N GLY A 30 -22.22 23.41 -13.02
CA GLY A 30 -23.31 22.44 -13.17
C GLY A 30 -23.57 21.98 -14.62
N THR A 31 -22.74 22.41 -15.58
CA THR A 31 -22.67 21.82 -16.92
C THR A 31 -21.62 20.71 -16.97
N TRP A 32 -21.96 19.58 -17.60
CA TRP A 32 -21.01 18.49 -17.84
C TRP A 32 -19.94 18.94 -18.83
N ASP A 33 -18.67 18.63 -18.57
CA ASP A 33 -17.54 18.86 -19.49
C ASP A 33 -16.96 17.51 -19.95
N GLY A 34 -15.86 17.53 -20.71
CA GLY A 34 -15.23 16.33 -21.24
C GLY A 34 -16.12 15.57 -22.22
N VAL A 35 -16.05 14.23 -22.20
CA VAL A 35 -16.79 13.37 -23.13
C VAL A 35 -18.30 13.50 -22.95
N ILE A 36 -18.79 13.62 -21.71
CA ILE A 36 -20.22 13.76 -21.43
C ILE A 36 -20.73 15.12 -21.89
N GLY A 37 -19.97 16.20 -21.64
CA GLY A 37 -20.31 17.54 -22.11
C GLY A 37 -20.39 17.65 -23.63
N LEU A 38 -19.47 17.01 -24.35
CA LEU A 38 -19.49 16.95 -25.82
C LEU A 38 -20.74 16.23 -26.35
N VAL A 39 -21.18 15.16 -25.69
CA VAL A 39 -22.38 14.40 -26.09
C VAL A 39 -23.67 15.13 -25.71
N GLN A 40 -23.70 15.74 -24.52
CA GLN A 40 -24.85 16.53 -24.06
C GLN A 40 -25.07 17.77 -24.92
N GLY A 41 -23.98 18.46 -25.29
CA GLY A 41 -24.01 19.64 -26.16
C GLY A 41 -24.25 19.32 -27.63
N GLU A 42 -24.49 18.06 -27.99
CA GLU A 42 -24.65 17.57 -29.37
C GLU A 42 -23.45 17.85 -30.30
N GLU A 43 -22.28 18.18 -29.74
CA GLU A 43 -21.02 18.30 -30.50
C GLU A 43 -20.49 16.92 -30.91
N ALA A 44 -20.84 15.87 -30.16
CA ALA A 44 -20.55 14.48 -30.48
C ALA A 44 -21.81 13.61 -30.41
N ASP A 45 -22.00 12.72 -31.38
CA ASP A 45 -23.13 11.77 -31.36
C ASP A 45 -22.89 10.58 -30.42
N ILE A 46 -21.62 10.21 -30.22
CA ILE A 46 -21.17 9.04 -29.46
C ILE A 46 -19.94 9.42 -28.63
N GLY A 47 -19.98 9.11 -27.33
CA GLY A 47 -18.86 9.22 -26.42
C GLY A 47 -18.26 7.85 -26.10
N LEU A 48 -17.02 7.63 -26.54
CA LEU A 48 -16.26 6.42 -26.20
C LEU A 48 -15.30 6.70 -25.04
N GLY A 49 -15.42 5.90 -24.00
CA GLY A 49 -14.55 5.92 -22.83
C GLY A 49 -14.99 4.84 -21.83
N PHE A 50 -14.13 4.55 -20.84
CA PHE A 50 -14.47 3.70 -19.70
C PHE A 50 -15.43 4.45 -18.74
N LEU A 51 -16.58 4.87 -19.26
CA LEU A 51 -17.55 5.69 -18.55
C LEU A 51 -18.45 4.80 -17.70
N ALA A 52 -18.38 5.00 -16.38
CA ALA A 52 -19.28 4.36 -15.43
C ALA A 52 -20.72 4.86 -15.63
N LEU A 53 -21.68 3.94 -15.57
CA LEU A 53 -23.11 4.25 -15.58
C LEU A 53 -23.52 4.84 -14.23
N SER A 54 -24.24 5.97 -14.23
CA SER A 54 -24.85 6.55 -13.04
C SER A 54 -26.18 7.23 -13.37
N GLU A 55 -27.07 7.33 -12.39
CA GLU A 55 -28.40 7.94 -12.56
C GLU A 55 -28.30 9.40 -13.02
N GLU A 56 -27.43 10.19 -12.38
CA GLU A 56 -27.16 11.59 -12.76
C GLU A 56 -26.72 11.73 -14.24
N ARG A 57 -25.92 10.78 -14.74
CA ARG A 57 -25.49 10.79 -16.15
C ARG A 57 -26.62 10.37 -17.09
N PHE A 58 -27.51 9.48 -16.66
CA PHE A 58 -28.71 9.10 -17.41
C PHE A 58 -29.72 10.24 -17.52
N GLU A 59 -29.70 11.23 -16.63
CA GLU A 59 -30.51 12.44 -16.82
C GLU A 59 -29.98 13.29 -17.98
N ALA A 60 -28.66 13.42 -18.10
CA ALA A 60 -28.02 14.25 -19.13
C ALA A 60 -27.93 13.59 -20.51
N ILE A 61 -27.63 12.29 -20.59
CA ILE A 61 -27.37 11.55 -21.84
C ILE A 61 -28.01 10.15 -21.81
N ASP A 62 -27.97 9.42 -22.93
CA ASP A 62 -28.34 8.00 -22.99
C ASP A 62 -27.08 7.13 -23.03
N PHE A 63 -27.22 5.82 -22.79
CA PHE A 63 -26.11 4.85 -22.88
C PHE A 63 -26.46 3.63 -23.72
N SER A 64 -25.46 2.96 -24.28
CA SER A 64 -25.58 1.61 -24.83
C SER A 64 -25.88 0.58 -23.73
N ASN A 65 -26.04 -0.68 -24.12
CA ASN A 65 -25.91 -1.79 -23.16
C ASN A 65 -24.53 -1.75 -22.50
N SER A 66 -24.45 -2.23 -21.26
CA SER A 66 -23.19 -2.38 -20.57
C SER A 66 -22.29 -3.35 -21.32
N TYR A 67 -21.04 -2.94 -21.59
CA TYR A 67 -20.06 -3.79 -22.28
C TYR A 67 -19.04 -4.47 -21.37
N GLY A 68 -19.08 -4.16 -20.07
CA GLY A 68 -18.25 -4.84 -19.09
C GLY A 68 -18.40 -4.27 -17.70
N ALA A 69 -18.16 -5.12 -16.71
CA ALA A 69 -17.97 -4.71 -15.34
C ALA A 69 -16.63 -3.97 -15.20
N LEU A 70 -16.67 -2.81 -14.56
CA LEU A 70 -15.51 -2.06 -14.10
C LEU A 70 -15.28 -2.45 -12.63
N GLU A 71 -14.49 -3.49 -12.40
CA GLU A 71 -14.02 -3.82 -11.05
C GLU A 71 -13.17 -2.65 -10.53
N LYS A 72 -13.69 -1.89 -9.57
CA LYS A 72 -12.94 -0.82 -8.91
C LYS A 72 -12.05 -1.42 -7.85
N VAL A 73 -10.79 -0.99 -7.85
CA VAL A 73 -9.80 -1.47 -6.89
C VAL A 73 -9.13 -0.31 -6.17
N PHE A 74 -8.82 -0.55 -4.90
CA PHE A 74 -7.84 0.19 -4.15
C PHE A 74 -6.47 -0.40 -4.47
N ALA A 75 -5.61 0.35 -5.15
CA ALA A 75 -4.28 -0.09 -5.55
C ALA A 75 -3.20 0.69 -4.82
N ALA A 76 -2.17 0.00 -4.35
CA ALA A 76 -0.99 0.58 -3.73
C ALA A 76 0.26 -0.09 -4.32
N LYS A 77 1.40 0.62 -4.30
CA LYS A 77 2.67 0.04 -4.71
C LYS A 77 3.00 -1.13 -3.77
N GLU A 78 3.49 -2.23 -4.33
CA GLU A 78 3.97 -3.35 -3.54
C GLU A 78 5.17 -2.87 -2.71
N PRO A 79 5.17 -3.11 -1.39
CA PRO A 79 6.24 -2.60 -0.53
C PRO A 79 7.59 -3.14 -1.01
N GLY A 80 8.54 -2.23 -1.24
CA GLY A 80 9.90 -2.60 -1.61
C GLY A 80 10.58 -3.45 -0.54
N GLN A 81 11.68 -4.12 -0.91
CA GLN A 81 12.45 -4.91 0.06
C GLN A 81 12.99 -3.97 1.16
N MET A 82 12.62 -4.23 2.41
CA MET A 82 13.12 -3.45 3.54
C MET A 82 14.65 -3.59 3.66
N PRO A 83 15.36 -2.56 4.16
CA PRO A 83 16.79 -2.63 4.42
C PRO A 83 17.15 -3.86 5.26
N LYS A 84 17.86 -4.82 4.67
CA LYS A 84 18.20 -6.08 5.33
C LYS A 84 19.20 -5.90 6.47
N ILE A 85 20.02 -4.85 6.43
CA ILE A 85 21.09 -4.60 7.41
C ILE A 85 20.59 -4.35 8.84
N THR A 86 19.37 -3.80 8.99
CA THR A 86 18.69 -3.61 10.28
C THR A 86 17.56 -4.61 10.51
N ALA A 87 17.43 -5.64 9.66
CA ALA A 87 16.38 -6.67 9.70
C ALA A 87 16.10 -7.21 11.11
N PHE A 88 17.15 -7.41 11.92
CA PHE A 88 17.03 -7.97 13.27
C PHE A 88 16.41 -7.02 14.31
N THR A 89 16.30 -5.73 14.01
CA THR A 89 15.67 -4.73 14.90
C THR A 89 14.22 -4.42 14.53
N TYR A 90 13.83 -4.65 13.28
CA TYR A 90 12.49 -4.34 12.75
C TYR A 90 11.30 -5.07 13.41
N PRO A 91 11.42 -6.29 13.96
CA PRO A 91 10.27 -6.97 14.56
C PRO A 91 9.62 -6.20 15.72
N PHE A 92 10.33 -5.23 16.31
CA PHE A 92 9.86 -4.44 17.45
C PHE A 92 10.08 -2.94 17.21
N SER A 93 9.12 -2.11 17.61
CA SER A 93 9.24 -0.65 17.49
C SER A 93 10.31 -0.09 18.44
N GLN A 94 10.82 1.11 18.15
CA GLN A 94 11.80 1.79 19.02
C GLN A 94 11.27 1.93 20.46
N ASN A 95 9.96 2.17 20.62
CA ASN A 95 9.32 2.23 21.93
C ASN A 95 9.41 0.90 22.67
N VAL A 96 9.16 -0.23 21.98
CA VAL A 96 9.30 -1.57 22.58
C VAL A 96 10.73 -1.79 23.05
N TRP A 97 11.74 -1.42 22.27
CA TRP A 97 13.15 -1.52 22.68
C TRP A 97 13.47 -0.66 23.92
N ILE A 98 12.94 0.57 23.99
CA ILE A 98 13.11 1.46 25.15
C ILE A 98 12.44 0.84 26.39
N PHE A 99 11.19 0.41 26.29
CA PHE A 99 10.46 -0.20 27.40
C PHE A 99 11.12 -1.50 27.86
N TYR A 100 11.56 -2.34 26.93
CA TYR A 100 12.28 -3.57 27.22
C TYR A 100 13.57 -3.30 28.00
N THR A 101 14.35 -2.30 27.58
CA THR A 101 15.59 -1.89 28.27
C THR A 101 15.30 -1.36 29.66
N LEU A 102 14.33 -0.47 29.82
CA LEU A 102 13.90 0.07 31.12
C LEU A 102 13.42 -1.03 32.06
N MET A 103 12.70 -2.01 31.52
CA MET A 103 12.18 -3.14 32.29
C MET A 103 13.32 -4.06 32.76
N ILE A 104 14.35 -4.34 31.97
CA ILE A 104 15.53 -5.10 32.43
C ILE A 104 16.23 -4.37 33.59
N LEU A 105 16.37 -3.04 33.50
CA LEU A 105 16.97 -2.23 34.57
C LEU A 105 16.11 -2.25 35.83
N ALA A 106 14.79 -2.08 35.71
CA ALA A 106 13.86 -2.16 36.83
C ALA A 106 13.86 -3.55 37.49
N ALA A 107 13.84 -4.61 36.67
CA ALA A 107 13.92 -5.99 37.15
C ALA A 107 15.23 -6.23 37.91
N THR A 108 16.36 -5.71 37.42
CA THR A 108 17.66 -5.79 38.10
C THR A 108 17.60 -5.20 39.51
N VAL A 109 17.03 -3.99 39.67
CA VAL A 109 16.91 -3.32 40.96
C VAL A 109 15.96 -4.08 41.90
N LEU A 110 14.83 -4.54 41.39
CA LEU A 110 13.85 -5.30 42.17
C LEU A 110 14.42 -6.65 42.62
N PHE A 111 15.10 -7.37 41.74
CA PHE A 111 15.74 -8.65 42.06
C PHE A 111 16.85 -8.48 43.10
N GLN A 112 17.63 -7.40 43.01
CA GLN A 112 18.63 -7.08 44.04
C GLN A 112 17.97 -6.82 45.41
N ARG A 113 16.90 -6.01 45.45
CA ARG A 113 16.22 -5.62 46.70
C ARG A 113 15.48 -6.78 47.38
N ILE A 114 14.91 -7.69 46.59
CA ILE A 114 14.03 -8.77 47.07
C ILE A 114 14.81 -10.08 47.27
N MET A 115 15.64 -10.47 46.31
CA MET A 115 16.21 -11.81 46.21
C MET A 115 17.68 -11.88 46.65
N PHE A 116 18.48 -10.88 46.28
CA PHE A 116 19.92 -10.88 46.53
C PHE A 116 20.36 -9.63 47.29
N ARG A 117 19.84 -9.48 48.51
CA ARG A 117 20.07 -8.33 49.39
C ARG A 117 21.56 -8.03 49.66
N ASN A 118 22.44 -9.03 49.46
CA ASN A 118 23.89 -8.94 49.63
C ASN A 118 24.69 -8.98 48.31
N ALA A 119 24.04 -9.06 47.14
CA ALA A 119 24.74 -9.07 45.86
C ALA A 119 25.01 -7.66 45.33
N THR A 120 26.07 -7.54 44.54
CA THR A 120 26.37 -6.31 43.81
C THR A 120 25.33 -6.06 42.72
N LEU A 121 25.15 -4.79 42.38
CA LEU A 121 24.21 -4.38 41.31
C LEU A 121 24.62 -4.99 39.96
N LEU A 122 25.93 -5.06 39.68
CA LEU A 122 26.48 -5.72 38.50
C LEU A 122 26.20 -7.23 38.48
N GLY A 123 26.40 -7.94 39.60
CA GLY A 123 26.11 -9.38 39.68
C GLY A 123 24.62 -9.69 39.49
N SER A 124 23.76 -8.81 40.02
CA SER A 124 22.31 -8.91 39.85
C SER A 124 21.90 -8.65 38.39
N PHE A 125 22.51 -7.64 37.76
CA PHE A 125 22.32 -7.32 36.35
C PHE A 125 22.72 -8.48 35.44
N LEU A 126 23.92 -9.04 35.63
CA LEU A 126 24.42 -10.18 34.84
C LEU A 126 23.56 -11.44 35.03
N SER A 127 23.00 -11.66 36.23
CA SER A 127 22.10 -12.78 36.49
C SER A 127 20.76 -12.62 35.78
N VAL A 128 20.19 -11.42 35.79
CA VAL A 128 18.95 -11.10 35.05
C VAL A 128 19.19 -11.21 33.55
N LEU A 129 20.27 -10.61 33.04
CA LEU A 129 20.63 -10.65 31.63
C LEU A 129 20.93 -12.09 31.16
N GLY A 130 21.66 -12.87 31.96
CA GLY A 130 21.97 -14.28 31.69
C GLY A 130 20.72 -15.16 31.64
N SER A 131 19.72 -14.88 32.48
CA SER A 131 18.44 -15.60 32.47
C SER A 131 17.59 -15.35 31.22
N ILE A 132 17.84 -14.23 30.53
CA ILE A 132 17.17 -13.82 29.30
C ILE A 132 17.89 -14.38 28.07
N VAL A 133 19.23 -14.38 28.08
CA VAL A 133 20.07 -14.76 26.92
C VAL A 133 20.34 -16.27 26.85
N THR A 134 20.33 -16.97 27.99
CA THR A 134 20.59 -18.42 28.06
C THR A 134 19.46 -19.14 28.79
N LYS A 135 19.24 -20.43 28.47
CA LYS A 135 18.24 -21.30 29.15
C LYS A 135 18.33 -21.07 30.67
N GLY A 136 17.19 -20.71 31.27
CA GLY A 136 17.10 -20.12 32.62
C GLY A 136 17.87 -20.86 33.72
N MET A 137 18.29 -20.08 34.72
CA MET A 137 19.11 -20.46 35.88
C MET A 137 18.79 -21.87 36.43
N GLU A 138 19.73 -22.80 36.27
CA GLU A 138 19.56 -24.23 36.66
C GLU A 138 19.50 -24.49 38.18
N ASN A 139 19.68 -23.47 39.04
CA ASN A 139 19.88 -23.68 40.48
C ASN A 139 19.03 -22.76 41.40
N VAL A 140 17.74 -22.55 41.09
CA VAL A 140 16.85 -21.76 41.97
C VAL A 140 15.59 -22.54 42.34
N LYS A 141 15.36 -22.73 43.65
CA LYS A 141 14.20 -23.46 44.18
C LYS A 141 12.88 -22.84 43.72
N ASP A 142 12.05 -23.68 43.10
CA ASP A 142 10.79 -23.33 42.45
C ASP A 142 9.75 -22.84 43.47
N THR A 143 9.20 -21.64 43.29
CA THR A 143 8.14 -21.09 44.15
C THR A 143 6.98 -20.50 43.33
N PRO A 144 5.70 -20.75 43.69
CA PRO A 144 4.53 -20.49 42.83
C PRO A 144 4.31 -19.01 42.47
N TRP A 145 4.66 -18.08 43.37
CA TRP A 145 4.49 -16.63 43.15
C TRP A 145 5.34 -16.09 41.99
N ARG A 146 6.37 -16.82 41.55
CA ARG A 146 7.22 -16.45 40.41
C ARG A 146 6.52 -16.60 39.06
N ARG A 147 5.57 -17.53 38.92
CA ARG A 147 4.81 -17.74 37.67
C ARG A 147 3.83 -16.61 37.40
N VAL A 148 3.35 -15.95 38.45
CA VAL A 148 2.43 -14.81 38.36
C VAL A 148 3.14 -13.55 37.85
N LEU A 149 4.42 -13.34 38.23
CA LEU A 149 5.24 -12.24 37.72
C LEU A 149 5.62 -12.40 36.24
N PHE A 150 5.79 -13.64 35.76
CA PHE A 150 6.01 -13.92 34.34
C PHE A 150 4.70 -13.91 33.52
N GLY A 151 3.55 -14.16 34.13
CA GLY A 151 2.24 -14.10 33.46
C GLY A 151 1.73 -12.68 33.20
N LEU A 152 2.03 -11.74 34.11
CA LEU A 152 1.69 -10.31 33.93
C LEU A 152 2.49 -9.63 32.80
N TRP A 153 3.58 -10.26 32.38
CA TRP A 153 4.49 -9.78 31.34
C TRP A 153 3.85 -9.84 29.95
N LEU A 154 2.98 -10.82 29.68
CA LEU A 154 2.39 -10.98 28.34
C LEU A 154 1.24 -10.00 28.04
N THR A 155 0.65 -9.38 29.06
CA THR A 155 -0.57 -8.58 28.91
C THR A 155 -0.33 -7.10 28.60
N ILE A 156 0.92 -6.64 28.57
CA ILE A 156 1.27 -5.23 28.28
C ILE A 156 1.68 -5.05 26.79
N ALA A 157 1.70 -6.12 25.99
CA ALA A 157 2.33 -6.13 24.67
C ALA A 157 1.40 -5.86 23.46
N THR A 158 0.18 -5.35 23.64
CA THR A 158 -0.68 -5.04 22.49
C THR A 158 -1.45 -3.74 22.67
N GLU A 159 -0.96 -2.66 22.06
CA GLU A 159 -1.79 -1.71 21.31
C GLU A 159 -0.92 -0.67 20.60
N GLY A 160 -1.36 -0.31 19.39
CA GLY A 160 -0.90 0.87 18.67
C GLY A 160 -0.37 0.56 17.28
N VAL A 161 -1.12 0.98 16.26
CA VAL A 161 -0.73 2.09 15.36
C VAL A 161 -1.81 2.25 14.28
N LEU A 162 -2.46 3.43 14.25
CA LEU A 162 -2.96 4.03 13.02
C LEU A 162 -2.39 5.45 12.98
N ASP A 163 -1.21 5.57 12.40
CA ASP A 163 -0.55 6.85 12.21
C ASP A 163 -0.93 7.35 10.82
N GLY A 164 -1.43 8.59 10.73
CA GLY A 164 -1.98 9.22 9.52
C GLY A 164 -0.94 9.55 8.45
N ARG A 165 -0.12 8.57 8.07
CA ARG A 165 1.03 8.70 7.16
C ARG A 165 0.72 8.38 5.70
N TYR A 166 -0.51 7.95 5.40
CA TYR A 166 -0.90 7.44 4.08
C TYR A 166 -1.96 8.33 3.41
N LYS A 167 -1.81 8.54 2.10
CA LYS A 167 -2.74 9.29 1.25
C LYS A 167 -3.51 8.34 0.33
N CYS A 168 -4.74 8.71 -0.01
CA CYS A 168 -5.58 7.98 -0.96
C CYS A 168 -6.06 8.95 -2.06
N LEU A 169 -5.65 8.75 -3.31
CA LEU A 169 -6.04 9.61 -4.43
C LEU A 169 -7.23 9.02 -5.20
N ILE A 170 -8.18 9.88 -5.57
CA ILE A 170 -9.36 9.56 -6.37
C ILE A 170 -9.30 10.30 -7.72
N PRO A 171 -9.82 9.76 -8.85
CA PRO A 171 -9.82 10.50 -10.10
C PRO A 171 -10.65 11.79 -10.00
N LYS A 172 -10.14 12.90 -10.56
CA LYS A 172 -10.67 14.27 -10.36
C LYS A 172 -12.12 14.50 -10.80
N GLU A 173 -12.69 13.65 -11.66
CA GLU A 173 -14.12 13.65 -12.04
C GLU A 173 -14.82 12.28 -11.88
N SER A 174 -14.34 11.46 -10.95
CA SER A 174 -15.01 10.21 -10.63
C SER A 174 -16.17 10.40 -9.65
N ILE A 175 -17.23 9.62 -9.84
CA ILE A 175 -18.33 9.45 -8.87
C ILE A 175 -17.87 8.77 -7.56
N ASP A 176 -16.61 8.28 -7.52
CA ASP A 176 -16.03 7.57 -6.39
C ASP A 176 -16.08 8.35 -5.08
N GLY A 177 -15.86 9.67 -5.12
CA GLY A 177 -15.91 10.50 -3.93
C GLY A 177 -17.29 10.51 -3.28
N ASP A 178 -18.33 10.68 -4.09
CA ASP A 178 -19.72 10.70 -3.61
C ASP A 178 -20.22 9.30 -3.24
N LEU A 179 -19.73 8.27 -3.95
CA LEU A 179 -20.07 6.87 -3.66
C LEU A 179 -19.45 6.37 -2.35
N LEU A 180 -18.26 6.86 -1.98
CA LEU A 180 -17.66 6.59 -0.67
C LEU A 180 -18.45 7.25 0.46
N LEU A 181 -18.89 8.50 0.27
CA LEU A 181 -19.68 9.25 1.26
C LEU A 181 -21.10 8.71 1.41
N GLY A 182 -21.70 8.23 0.33
CA GLY A 182 -23.02 7.58 0.33
C GLY A 182 -23.01 6.11 0.74
N SER A 183 -21.84 5.57 1.10
CA SER A 183 -21.70 4.16 1.50
C SER A 183 -22.39 3.89 2.83
N GLY A 184 -23.07 2.75 2.96
CA GLY A 184 -23.60 2.27 4.25
C GLY A 184 -22.53 1.74 5.21
N ILE A 185 -21.25 1.88 4.86
CA ILE A 185 -20.11 1.28 5.55
C ILE A 185 -19.24 2.39 6.18
N ASP A 186 -19.18 2.41 7.51
CA ASP A 186 -18.57 3.49 8.32
C ASP A 186 -17.11 3.83 7.92
N TYR A 187 -16.28 2.83 7.65
CA TYR A 187 -14.88 3.07 7.25
C TYR A 187 -14.75 3.68 5.85
N LEU A 188 -15.67 3.38 4.92
CA LEU A 188 -15.68 3.97 3.58
C LEU A 188 -16.17 5.41 3.61
N VAL A 189 -17.18 5.70 4.45
CA VAL A 189 -17.65 7.07 4.70
C VAL A 189 -16.52 7.92 5.26
N LYS A 190 -15.83 7.41 6.30
CA LYS A 190 -14.67 8.08 6.91
C LYS A 190 -13.53 8.29 5.91
N LEU A 191 -13.27 7.34 5.02
CA LEU A 191 -12.31 7.49 3.94
C LEU A 191 -12.74 8.59 2.96
N GLY A 192 -14.01 8.61 2.55
CA GLY A 192 -14.57 9.65 1.70
C GLY A 192 -14.47 11.05 2.32
N GLU A 193 -14.72 11.19 3.61
CA GLU A 193 -14.55 12.45 4.36
C GLU A 193 -13.09 12.92 4.37
N ILE A 194 -12.15 12.02 4.60
CA ILE A 194 -10.71 12.32 4.60
C ILE A 194 -10.25 12.77 3.21
N VAL A 195 -10.67 12.07 2.15
CA VAL A 195 -10.33 12.42 0.77
C VAL A 195 -10.92 13.78 0.39
N LYS A 196 -12.18 14.04 0.74
CA LYS A 196 -12.85 15.32 0.48
C LYS A 196 -12.18 16.48 1.21
N LYS A 197 -11.73 16.25 2.45
CA LYS A 197 -11.02 17.24 3.26
C LYS A 197 -9.61 17.52 2.74
N GLY A 198 -8.94 16.52 2.17
CA GLY A 198 -7.57 16.62 1.65
C GLY A 198 -7.45 17.12 0.20
N ASP A 199 -8.56 17.22 -0.54
CA ASP A 199 -8.62 17.43 -2.00
C ASP A 199 -7.69 16.47 -2.78
N TRP A 200 -7.68 15.20 -2.36
CA TRP A 200 -6.79 14.17 -2.89
C TRP A 200 -7.30 13.62 -4.22
N LYS A 201 -7.12 14.41 -5.28
CA LYS A 201 -7.59 14.08 -6.64
C LYS A 201 -6.44 14.00 -7.64
N TYR A 202 -6.49 13.02 -8.56
CA TYR A 202 -5.52 12.87 -9.65
C TYR A 202 -6.19 12.95 -11.03
N SER A 203 -5.42 13.35 -12.05
CA SER A 203 -5.88 13.37 -13.45
C SER A 203 -5.35 12.14 -14.20
N TYR A 204 -6.15 11.57 -15.11
CA TYR A 204 -5.69 10.51 -16.02
C TYR A 204 -4.59 10.97 -17.00
N ALA A 205 -4.33 12.29 -17.10
CA ALA A 205 -3.24 12.84 -17.89
C ALA A 205 -1.87 12.76 -17.16
N GLU A 206 -1.87 12.56 -15.84
CA GLU A 206 -0.66 12.39 -15.06
C GLU A 206 -0.19 10.92 -15.12
N SER A 207 1.13 10.70 -15.19
CA SER A 207 1.67 9.34 -15.19
C SER A 207 1.40 8.67 -13.85
N LEU A 208 0.66 7.55 -13.90
CA LEU A 208 0.26 6.78 -12.72
C LEU A 208 1.48 6.25 -11.93
N GLU A 209 2.62 6.09 -12.60
CA GLU A 209 3.89 5.66 -11.99
C GLU A 209 4.46 6.69 -11.01
N ASN A 210 4.21 7.99 -11.27
CA ASN A 210 4.65 9.06 -10.37
C ASN A 210 3.68 9.26 -9.19
N LEU A 211 2.46 8.73 -9.30
CA LEU A 211 1.39 8.87 -8.32
C LEU A 211 1.38 7.71 -7.30
N LEU A 212 1.79 6.50 -7.71
CA LEU A 212 1.89 5.32 -6.86
C LEU A 212 3.26 5.24 -6.16
N ASP A 213 3.41 6.02 -5.08
CA ASP A 213 4.56 5.95 -4.17
C ASP A 213 4.30 5.06 -2.94
N ASP A 214 5.31 4.91 -2.06
CA ASP A 214 5.24 4.03 -0.89
C ASP A 214 4.21 4.49 0.17
N THR A 215 3.65 5.70 0.01
CA THR A 215 2.71 6.34 0.94
C THR A 215 1.34 6.60 0.33
N THR A 216 1.17 6.31 -0.96
CA THR A 216 0.00 6.70 -1.74
C THR A 216 -0.70 5.49 -2.32
N ALA A 217 -1.97 5.37 -2.01
CA ALA A 217 -2.87 4.45 -2.68
C ALA A 217 -3.80 5.21 -3.61
N ILE A 218 -4.30 4.52 -4.63
CA ILE A 218 -5.18 5.08 -5.65
C ILE A 218 -6.44 4.23 -5.78
N ILE A 219 -7.57 4.87 -6.06
CA ILE A 219 -8.79 4.19 -6.51
C ILE A 219 -8.87 4.29 -8.03
N ILE A 220 -8.96 3.14 -8.70
CA ILE A 220 -9.00 3.08 -10.17
C ILE A 220 -9.70 1.79 -10.63
N PRO A 221 -10.35 1.78 -11.82
CA PRO A 221 -10.77 0.53 -12.43
C PRO A 221 -9.57 -0.40 -12.69
N LYS A 222 -9.71 -1.68 -12.35
CA LYS A 222 -8.66 -2.70 -12.51
C LYS A 222 -8.19 -2.86 -13.95
N SER A 223 -9.08 -2.70 -14.93
CA SER A 223 -8.73 -2.69 -16.35
C SER A 223 -7.82 -1.50 -16.69
N GLY A 224 -8.14 -0.32 -16.17
CA GLY A 224 -7.29 0.88 -16.32
C GLY A 224 -5.92 0.68 -15.67
N LEU A 225 -5.88 0.12 -14.45
CA LEU A 225 -4.64 -0.20 -13.76
C LEU A 225 -3.75 -1.15 -14.57
N LYS A 226 -4.31 -2.23 -15.13
CA LYS A 226 -3.58 -3.18 -15.97
C LYS A 226 -3.12 -2.61 -17.30
N ILE A 227 -3.93 -1.77 -17.94
CA ILE A 227 -3.56 -1.13 -19.22
C ILE A 227 -2.43 -0.13 -19.00
N LEU A 228 -2.48 0.62 -17.90
CA LEU A 228 -1.52 1.70 -17.61
C LEU A 228 -0.22 1.19 -16.99
N LEU A 229 -0.28 0.13 -16.16
CA LEU A 229 0.87 -0.36 -15.41
C LEU A 229 1.28 -1.79 -15.75
N GLY A 230 0.57 -2.51 -16.62
CA GLY A 230 0.89 -3.89 -16.96
C GLY A 230 0.66 -4.87 -15.80
N SER A 231 1.73 -5.54 -15.36
CA SER A 231 1.77 -6.50 -14.24
C SER A 231 2.50 -5.91 -13.03
N PRO A 232 2.30 -6.43 -11.79
CA PRO A 232 2.83 -5.88 -10.53
C PRO A 232 4.32 -5.46 -10.58
N PRO A 233 4.68 -4.42 -9.80
CA PRO A 233 4.71 -4.53 -8.34
C PRO A 233 3.68 -3.60 -7.67
N TYR A 234 2.39 -3.92 -7.81
CA TYR A 234 1.31 -3.25 -7.10
C TYR A 234 0.34 -4.27 -6.52
N ILE A 235 -0.19 -3.98 -5.35
CA ILE A 235 -1.23 -4.77 -4.68
C ILE A 235 -2.55 -4.04 -4.90
N SER A 236 -3.60 -4.79 -5.27
CA SER A 236 -4.94 -4.22 -5.47
C SER A 236 -5.99 -5.01 -4.71
N VAL A 237 -6.86 -4.31 -3.97
CA VAL A 237 -8.01 -4.88 -3.27
C VAL A 237 -9.28 -4.38 -3.92
N LYS A 238 -10.22 -5.29 -4.20
CA LYS A 238 -11.52 -4.94 -4.81
C LYS A 238 -12.35 -4.08 -3.84
N LEU A 239 -12.93 -3.01 -4.37
CA LEU A 239 -13.85 -2.10 -3.68
C LEU A 239 -15.30 -2.35 -4.11
N SER A 240 -15.57 -2.27 -5.42
CA SER A 240 -16.92 -2.43 -5.98
C SER A 240 -16.88 -2.97 -7.41
N ASP A 241 -18.04 -3.41 -7.90
CA ASP A 241 -18.25 -3.66 -9.32
C ASP A 241 -19.15 -2.57 -9.90
N ASP A 242 -18.61 -1.79 -10.82
CA ASP A 242 -19.35 -0.81 -11.60
C ASP A 242 -19.64 -1.36 -12.99
N TYR A 243 -20.45 -0.65 -13.79
CA TYR A 243 -20.75 -1.04 -15.17
C TYR A 243 -20.40 0.09 -16.13
N SER A 244 -19.86 -0.28 -17.29
CA SER A 244 -19.45 0.66 -18.33
C SER A 244 -20.33 0.58 -19.57
N GLY A 245 -20.70 1.74 -20.10
CA GLY A 245 -21.48 1.86 -21.33
C GLY A 245 -20.91 2.92 -22.27
N ILE A 246 -21.29 2.84 -23.54
CA ILE A 246 -20.98 3.87 -24.53
C ILE A 246 -21.96 5.01 -24.31
N ALA A 247 -21.46 6.23 -24.16
CA ALA A 247 -22.29 7.43 -24.04
C ALA A 247 -22.93 7.77 -25.38
N LEU A 248 -24.22 8.10 -25.38
CA LEU A 248 -25.03 8.40 -26.54
C LEU A 248 -25.82 9.68 -26.30
N LYS A 249 -25.98 10.51 -27.33
CA LYS A 249 -26.92 11.63 -27.22
C LYS A 249 -28.35 11.13 -27.00
N LYS A 250 -29.18 11.97 -26.38
CA LYS A 250 -30.59 11.64 -26.16
C LYS A 250 -31.28 11.28 -27.48
N LYS A 251 -32.11 10.22 -27.46
CA LYS A 251 -32.85 9.73 -28.64
C LYS A 251 -31.96 9.33 -29.83
N PHE A 252 -30.77 8.79 -29.56
CA PHE A 252 -29.86 8.30 -30.59
C PHE A 252 -30.55 7.32 -31.56
N CYS A 253 -30.55 7.65 -32.86
CA CYS A 253 -31.30 6.94 -33.93
C CYS A 253 -31.07 5.44 -33.99
N CYS A 254 -29.88 5.03 -33.57
CA CYS A 254 -29.27 3.80 -34.03
C CYS A 254 -28.83 2.91 -32.84
N ARG A 255 -29.38 3.17 -31.65
CA ARG A 255 -29.05 2.48 -30.39
C ARG A 255 -29.21 0.97 -30.48
N LYS A 256 -30.28 0.49 -31.11
CA LYS A 256 -30.55 -0.94 -31.27
C LYS A 256 -29.43 -1.63 -32.07
N ARG A 257 -29.10 -1.07 -33.25
CA ARG A 257 -28.04 -1.58 -34.10
C ARG A 257 -26.68 -1.54 -33.41
N LEU A 258 -26.37 -0.46 -32.70
CA LEU A 258 -25.13 -0.34 -31.93
C LEU A 258 -25.05 -1.45 -30.87
N ASN A 259 -26.14 -1.68 -30.13
CA ASN A 259 -26.20 -2.73 -29.12
C ASN A 259 -26.04 -4.14 -29.73
N ASP A 260 -26.61 -4.41 -30.91
CA ASP A 260 -26.46 -5.69 -31.59
C ASP A 260 -24.99 -5.95 -31.96
N VAL A 261 -24.29 -4.94 -32.50
CA VAL A 261 -22.85 -5.01 -32.81
C VAL A 261 -22.03 -5.17 -31.53
N LEU A 262 -22.34 -4.38 -30.50
CA LEU A 262 -21.64 -4.40 -29.22
C LEU A 262 -21.75 -5.77 -28.55
N ASN A 263 -22.94 -6.35 -28.53
CA ASN A 263 -23.17 -7.70 -28.03
C ASN A 263 -22.39 -8.74 -28.84
N GLY A 264 -22.30 -8.59 -30.16
CA GLY A 264 -21.45 -9.45 -30.99
C GLY A 264 -19.96 -9.39 -30.60
N ILE A 265 -19.44 -8.19 -30.33
CA ILE A 265 -18.05 -7.98 -29.88
C ILE A 265 -17.81 -8.61 -28.50
N ILE A 266 -18.75 -8.43 -27.57
CA ILE A 266 -18.65 -8.96 -26.20
C ILE A 266 -18.74 -10.48 -26.23
N ASN A 267 -19.78 -11.04 -26.85
CA ASN A 267 -20.03 -12.47 -26.90
C ASN A 267 -18.98 -13.22 -27.74
N GLY A 268 -18.41 -12.56 -28.75
CA GLY A 268 -17.27 -13.06 -29.51
C GLY A 268 -15.94 -13.01 -28.75
N GLY A 269 -15.92 -12.47 -27.52
CA GLY A 269 -14.71 -12.37 -26.69
C GLY A 269 -13.69 -11.33 -27.16
N LEU A 270 -14.02 -10.54 -28.20
CA LEU A 270 -13.11 -9.56 -28.79
C LEU A 270 -12.76 -8.43 -27.80
N TYR A 271 -13.72 -8.01 -26.97
CA TYR A 271 -13.47 -7.01 -25.94
C TYR A 271 -12.45 -7.50 -24.90
N LYS A 272 -12.65 -8.71 -24.38
CA LYS A 272 -11.73 -9.32 -23.42
C LYS A 272 -10.34 -9.53 -24.02
N LYS A 273 -10.26 -10.07 -25.24
CA LYS A 273 -9.00 -10.28 -25.94
C LYS A 273 -8.20 -8.98 -26.08
N TRP A 274 -8.86 -7.88 -26.45
CA TRP A 274 -8.20 -6.58 -26.58
C TRP A 274 -7.66 -6.06 -25.24
N LEU A 275 -8.43 -6.18 -24.15
CA LEU A 275 -7.95 -5.80 -22.81
C LEU A 275 -6.72 -6.61 -22.39
N ASP A 276 -6.75 -7.92 -22.66
CA ASP A 276 -5.64 -8.81 -22.33
C ASP A 276 -4.40 -8.48 -23.18
N GLU A 277 -4.55 -8.18 -24.47
CA GLU A 277 -3.45 -7.78 -25.36
C GLU A 277 -2.81 -6.44 -24.98
N GLU A 278 -3.62 -5.41 -24.67
CA GLU A 278 -3.09 -4.09 -24.26
C GLU A 278 -2.32 -4.19 -22.93
N SER A 279 -2.90 -4.88 -21.93
CA SER A 279 -2.23 -5.06 -20.64
C SER A 279 -0.98 -5.96 -20.74
N PHE A 280 -0.98 -6.93 -21.65
CA PHE A 280 0.19 -7.76 -21.90
C PHE A 280 1.31 -6.99 -22.59
N ALA A 281 0.99 -6.14 -23.57
CA ALA A 281 1.98 -5.29 -24.23
C ALA A 281 2.72 -4.39 -23.21
N GLU A 282 1.97 -3.79 -22.28
CA GLU A 282 2.54 -2.99 -21.20
C GLU A 282 3.36 -3.83 -20.22
N THR A 283 2.89 -5.02 -19.88
CA THR A 283 3.65 -5.99 -19.07
C THR A 283 5.01 -6.30 -19.69
N ILE A 284 5.06 -6.57 -21.00
CA ILE A 284 6.31 -6.86 -21.70
C ILE A 284 7.25 -5.65 -21.68
N ARG A 285 6.73 -4.44 -21.90
CA ARG A 285 7.51 -3.20 -21.81
C ARG A 285 8.25 -3.11 -20.47
N LYS A 286 7.56 -3.37 -19.37
CA LYS A 286 8.12 -3.35 -18.01
C LYS A 286 9.08 -4.48 -17.71
N ILE A 287 8.79 -5.71 -18.15
CA ILE A 287 9.72 -6.84 -17.97
C ILE A 287 11.05 -6.54 -18.65
N LEU A 288 11.03 -5.94 -19.84
CA LEU A 288 12.24 -5.55 -20.56
C LEU A 288 13.04 -4.47 -19.82
N GLU A 289 12.37 -3.55 -19.11
CA GLU A 289 13.01 -2.56 -18.25
C GLU A 289 13.58 -3.19 -16.97
N LEU A 290 12.86 -4.13 -16.35
CA LEU A 290 13.22 -4.78 -15.08
C LEU A 290 14.31 -5.85 -15.22
N GLN A 291 14.60 -6.35 -16.41
CA GLN A 291 15.63 -7.38 -16.63
C GLN A 291 17.06 -6.91 -16.25
N HIS A 292 17.23 -5.63 -15.93
CA HIS A 292 18.48 -5.06 -15.41
C HIS A 292 18.64 -5.13 -13.88
N GLU A 293 17.59 -5.45 -13.11
CA GLU A 293 17.68 -5.63 -11.65
C GLU A 293 17.42 -7.09 -11.28
N ASN A 294 18.48 -7.78 -10.86
CA ASN A 294 18.46 -9.21 -10.53
C ASN A 294 17.92 -9.42 -9.10
N PRO A 295 16.73 -10.03 -8.88
CA PRO A 295 16.16 -10.20 -7.56
C PRO A 295 16.62 -11.55 -6.98
N GLN A 296 17.92 -11.76 -6.80
CA GLN A 296 18.37 -12.92 -6.03
C GLN A 296 18.29 -12.61 -4.53
N LEU A 297 17.23 -13.13 -3.93
CA LEU A 297 16.94 -13.09 -2.50
C LEU A 297 17.83 -14.08 -1.72
N GLN A 298 19.15 -13.88 -1.77
CA GLN A 298 20.10 -14.56 -0.90
C GLN A 298 20.55 -13.61 0.20
N LEU A 299 20.74 -14.13 1.41
CA LEU A 299 21.29 -13.36 2.52
C LEU A 299 22.77 -13.11 2.24
N THR A 300 23.15 -11.84 2.09
CA THR A 300 24.53 -11.46 1.77
C THR A 300 25.32 -11.13 3.04
N LEU A 301 26.65 -11.13 2.95
CA LEU A 301 27.51 -10.66 4.05
C LEU A 301 27.28 -9.19 4.40
N GLU A 302 26.82 -8.40 3.43
CA GLU A 302 26.44 -7.01 3.63
C GLU A 302 25.22 -6.88 4.55
N ASP A 303 24.28 -7.82 4.45
CA ASP A 303 23.08 -7.88 5.31
C ASP A 303 23.43 -8.18 6.79
N LEU A 304 24.55 -8.86 7.05
CA LEU A 304 25.03 -9.21 8.39
C LEU A 304 26.09 -8.24 8.95
N LYS A 305 26.49 -7.23 8.17
CA LYS A 305 27.57 -6.31 8.53
C LYS A 305 27.36 -5.64 9.89
N LEU A 306 26.13 -5.25 10.21
CA LEU A 306 25.82 -4.59 11.48
C LEU A 306 25.97 -5.54 12.68
N ALA A 307 25.53 -6.80 12.56
CA ALA A 307 25.69 -7.80 13.62
C ALA A 307 27.17 -8.08 13.91
N PHE A 308 28.00 -8.23 12.87
CA PHE A 308 29.44 -8.38 13.03
C PHE A 308 30.10 -7.12 13.59
N SER A 309 29.64 -5.93 13.20
CA SER A 309 30.16 -4.66 13.73
C SER A 309 29.88 -4.53 15.23
N VAL A 310 28.67 -4.88 15.69
CA VAL A 310 28.32 -4.90 17.13
C VAL A 310 29.20 -5.90 17.90
N LEU A 311 29.44 -7.08 17.32
CA LEU A 311 30.31 -8.10 17.92
C LEU A 311 31.76 -7.60 18.04
N CYS A 312 32.33 -7.06 16.96
CA CYS A 312 33.68 -6.50 16.96
C CYS A 312 33.83 -5.35 17.95
N PHE A 313 32.84 -4.45 18.01
CA PHE A 313 32.81 -3.35 18.97
C PHE A 313 32.73 -3.86 20.42
N GLY A 314 31.91 -4.88 20.68
CA GLY A 314 31.81 -5.53 21.99
C GLY A 314 33.14 -6.14 22.44
N TYR A 315 33.84 -6.86 21.55
CA TYR A 315 35.16 -7.40 21.86
C TYR A 315 36.21 -6.32 22.08
N ALA A 316 36.19 -5.24 21.30
CA ALA A 316 37.09 -4.11 21.49
C ALA A 316 36.88 -3.44 22.86
N LEU A 317 35.63 -3.20 23.27
CA LEU A 317 35.32 -2.66 24.60
C LEU A 317 35.76 -3.60 25.73
N ALA A 318 35.50 -4.91 25.59
CA ALA A 318 35.92 -5.89 26.59
C ALA A 318 37.45 -5.94 26.73
N PHE A 319 38.17 -5.86 25.61
CA PHE A 319 39.63 -5.82 25.59
C PHE A 319 40.19 -4.53 26.22
N LEU A 320 39.58 -3.37 25.93
CA LEU A 320 39.96 -2.11 26.56
C LEU A 320 39.73 -2.11 28.07
N ALA A 321 38.62 -2.69 28.53
CA ALA A 321 38.34 -2.86 29.96
C ALA A 321 39.39 -3.76 30.63
N PHE A 322 39.73 -4.88 30.00
CA PHE A 322 40.79 -5.78 30.47
C PHE A 322 42.15 -5.08 30.54
N LEU A 323 42.53 -4.32 29.51
CA LEU A 323 43.75 -3.52 29.55
C LEU A 323 43.72 -2.48 30.68
N GLY A 324 42.58 -1.83 30.90
CA GLY A 324 42.39 -0.91 32.02
C GLY A 324 42.63 -1.60 33.36
N GLU A 325 42.06 -2.79 33.58
CA GLU A 325 42.27 -3.56 34.82
C GLU A 325 43.72 -4.00 35.04
N VAL A 326 44.45 -4.33 33.96
CA VAL A 326 45.85 -4.76 34.04
C VAL A 326 46.82 -3.59 34.22
N LEU A 327 46.54 -2.46 33.58
CA LEU A 327 47.41 -1.28 33.58
C LEU A 327 47.19 -0.38 34.80
N ILE A 328 45.99 -0.38 35.40
CA ILE A 328 45.73 0.32 36.66
C ILE A 328 46.26 -0.58 37.79
N PRO A 329 47.36 -0.22 38.47
CA PRO A 329 47.87 -1.00 39.58
C PRO A 329 46.79 -1.06 40.67
N LYS A 330 46.67 -2.19 41.38
CA LYS A 330 45.94 -2.29 42.66
C LYS A 330 46.63 -1.44 43.75
N SER A 331 46.65 -0.12 43.59
CA SER A 331 47.27 0.82 44.52
C SER A 331 46.21 1.49 45.41
N VAL A 332 45.24 0.71 45.90
CA VAL A 332 44.33 1.11 46.99
C VAL A 332 44.04 -0.09 47.89
N ASP A 333 45.10 -0.68 48.45
CA ASP A 333 45.06 -1.54 49.65
C ASP A 333 46.01 -0.97 50.73
N ILE A 334 46.03 0.36 50.89
CA ILE A 334 46.70 1.06 51.99
C ILE A 334 45.72 2.14 52.46
N PHE A 335 45.43 2.17 53.77
CA PHE A 335 44.44 2.97 54.51
C PHE A 335 43.05 2.35 54.70
N TYR A 336 42.98 1.24 55.44
CA TYR A 336 42.04 1.09 56.56
C TYR A 336 42.67 0.11 57.56
N PHE A 337 43.29 0.65 58.61
CA PHE A 337 43.52 -0.02 59.89
C PHE A 337 42.81 0.81 60.96
#